data_AF-A0A970YP30-F1
#
_entry.id   AF-A0A970YP30-F1
#
_cell.length_a   1.000
_cell.length_b   1.000
_cell.length_c   1.000
_cell.angle_alpha   90.00
_cell.angle_beta   90.00
_cell.angle_gamma   90.00
#
_symmetry.space_group_name_H-M   'P 1'
#
loop_
_entity.id
_entity.type
_entity.pdbx_description
1 polymer ?
#
loop_
_entity_poly.entity_id
_entity_poly.type
_entity_poly.pdbx_seq_one_letter_code
_entity_poly.pdbx_strand_id
1 'polypeptide(L)'
;MKAEEAKGIVKAKSQAVQTGNGDKYKTLQDLLKRMQPEIQKALPKHMDADRFARIAFTEVRRNPKLLECSIPSFLGAMMMAAQVGLEPGPLGFCDIIPRFNGKTKSLEAQFQIRAKGFVNLMYRSGEVVSVTSNVVYENDEFEFEYGINEKLRHIPNFSGDRGKRLCVYAIAHFKDGGHMYVVLPPETVEKIRKKSMTPTQGPWIEWEDEMWVKTALKRLSKYAPLSPELMRQLDLDETTKTEIKEDMSEVPDET
;
A
#
# COMPACT_ATOMS: atom_id res chain seq x y z
N MET A 1 40.76 -2.94 8.75
CA MET A 1 39.81 -2.68 7.65
C MET A 1 39.02 -1.44 8.00
N LYS A 2 39.24 -0.37 7.25
CA LYS A 2 39.13 1.03 7.70
C LYS A 2 37.92 1.72 7.07
N ALA A 3 37.41 2.74 7.78
CA ALA A 3 36.32 3.65 7.41
C ALA A 3 36.44 4.37 6.04
N GLU A 4 37.47 4.08 5.25
CA GLU A 4 37.65 4.55 3.86
C GLU A 4 36.84 3.73 2.84
N GLU A 5 36.59 2.43 3.08
CA GLU A 5 35.73 1.62 2.19
C GLU A 5 34.26 2.08 2.23
N ALA A 6 33.79 2.57 3.38
CA ALA A 6 32.45 3.15 3.51
C ALA A 6 32.31 4.52 2.79
N LYS A 7 33.41 5.28 2.65
CA LYS A 7 33.41 6.55 1.89
C LYS A 7 33.51 6.33 0.38
N GLY A 8 34.07 5.20 -0.06
CA GLY A 8 34.15 4.82 -1.48
C GLY A 8 32.80 4.43 -2.09
N ILE A 9 31.92 3.80 -1.31
CA ILE A 9 30.58 3.37 -1.77
C ILE A 9 29.61 4.56 -1.94
N VAL A 10 29.77 5.62 -1.13
CA VAL A 10 28.93 6.84 -1.22
C VAL A 10 29.31 7.74 -2.41
N LYS A 11 30.52 7.58 -2.98
CA LYS A 11 31.01 8.42 -4.10
C LYS A 11 30.84 7.83 -5.50
N ALA A 12 30.39 6.58 -5.64
CA ALA A 12 30.45 5.86 -6.93
C ALA A 12 29.13 5.71 -7.72
N LYS A 13 28.02 6.34 -7.30
CA LYS A 13 26.79 6.39 -8.12
C LYS A 13 26.08 7.73 -8.04
N SER A 14 26.75 8.79 -8.47
CA SER A 14 26.07 9.91 -9.14
C SER A 14 25.72 9.49 -10.57
N GLN A 15 24.86 8.48 -10.73
CA GLN A 15 24.35 8.11 -12.05
C GLN A 15 23.25 9.09 -12.40
N ALA A 16 23.47 9.85 -13.47
CA ALA A 16 22.43 10.63 -14.12
C ALA A 16 21.24 9.70 -14.40
N VAL A 17 20.06 10.09 -13.90
CA VAL A 17 18.82 9.40 -14.20
C VAL A 17 18.53 9.65 -15.68
N GLN A 18 18.71 8.64 -16.54
CA GLN A 18 18.37 8.74 -17.94
C GLN A 18 16.88 8.46 -18.11
N THR A 19 16.10 9.51 -18.38
CA THR A 19 14.71 9.43 -18.82
C THR A 19 14.64 9.42 -20.34
N GLY A 20 13.84 8.50 -20.90
CA GLY A 20 13.33 8.64 -22.26
C GLY A 20 12.50 9.92 -22.37
N ASN A 21 12.70 10.68 -23.44
CA ASN A 21 12.24 12.05 -23.68
C ASN A 21 12.90 13.16 -22.84
N GLY A 22 14.03 13.65 -23.34
CA GLY A 22 14.20 15.09 -23.64
C GLY A 22 14.47 16.09 -22.52
N ASP A 23 14.09 15.82 -21.27
CA ASP A 23 14.32 16.77 -20.16
C ASP A 23 15.36 16.27 -19.15
N LYS A 24 16.40 17.11 -18.99
CA LYS A 24 17.67 16.86 -18.31
C LYS A 24 17.53 17.00 -16.79
N TYR A 25 17.37 15.91 -16.05
CA TYR A 25 17.52 15.91 -14.58
C TYR A 25 18.85 15.27 -14.18
N LYS A 26 19.69 15.98 -13.42
CA LYS A 26 21.00 15.47 -12.95
C LYS A 26 20.85 14.58 -11.71
N THR A 27 19.91 14.90 -10.81
CA THR A 27 19.63 14.13 -9.58
C THR A 27 18.15 14.22 -9.18
N LEU A 28 17.67 13.27 -8.37
CA LEU A 28 16.35 13.31 -7.74
C LEU A 28 16.15 14.58 -6.87
N GLN A 29 17.23 15.12 -6.28
CA GLN A 29 17.20 16.37 -5.53
C GLN A 29 16.85 17.58 -6.42
N ASP A 30 17.42 17.66 -7.61
CA ASP A 30 17.18 18.77 -8.53
C ASP A 30 15.75 18.76 -9.05
N LEU A 31 15.24 17.56 -9.33
CA LEU A 31 13.84 17.36 -9.72
C LEU A 31 12.88 17.80 -8.60
N LEU A 32 13.05 17.28 -7.38
CA LEU A 32 12.17 17.61 -6.25
C LEU A 32 12.15 19.11 -5.96
N LYS A 33 13.31 19.78 -6.05
CA LYS A 33 13.38 21.24 -5.91
C LYS A 33 12.62 21.98 -7.01
N ARG A 34 12.70 21.52 -8.25
CA ARG A 34 12.04 22.18 -9.38
C ARG A 34 10.52 21.97 -9.38
N MET A 35 10.07 20.78 -8.99
CA MET A 35 8.66 20.44 -8.84
C MET A 35 8.07 20.87 -7.49
N GLN A 36 8.90 21.44 -6.60
CA GLN A 36 8.49 21.88 -5.27
C GLN A 36 7.21 22.73 -5.26
N PRO A 37 6.99 23.70 -6.19
CA PRO A 37 5.75 24.48 -6.20
C PRO A 37 4.51 23.63 -6.51
N GLU A 38 4.60 22.66 -7.42
CA GLU A 38 3.49 21.77 -7.79
C GLU A 38 3.22 20.75 -6.69
N ILE A 39 4.29 20.13 -6.18
CA ILE A 39 4.24 19.21 -5.03
C ILE A 39 3.60 19.92 -3.83
N GLN A 40 4.06 21.14 -3.49
CA GLN A 40 3.53 21.86 -2.34
C GLN A 40 2.05 22.23 -2.47
N LYS A 41 1.56 22.45 -3.70
CA LYS A 41 0.12 22.69 -3.95
C LYS A 41 -0.72 21.43 -3.75
N ALA A 42 -0.20 20.26 -4.13
CA ALA A 42 -0.91 18.99 -4.05
C ALA A 42 -0.71 18.26 -2.71
N LEU A 43 0.26 18.69 -1.89
CA LEU A 43 0.50 18.12 -0.57
C LEU A 43 -0.58 18.56 0.44
N PRO A 44 -1.02 17.66 1.33
CA PRO A 44 -1.86 18.05 2.46
C PRO A 44 -1.19 19.12 3.34
N LYS A 45 -2.01 19.97 3.98
CA LYS A 45 -1.53 21.08 4.83
C LYS A 45 -0.55 20.68 5.95
N HIS A 46 -0.56 19.42 6.36
CA HIS A 46 0.30 18.89 7.43
C HIS A 46 1.62 18.28 6.92
N MET A 47 1.87 18.32 5.62
CA MET A 47 3.09 17.82 4.98
C MET A 47 3.75 18.93 4.16
N ASP A 48 4.98 19.28 4.52
CA ASP A 48 5.81 20.19 3.73
C ASP A 48 6.67 19.43 2.70
N ALA A 49 7.13 20.16 1.69
CA ALA A 49 7.96 19.59 0.63
C ALA A 49 9.31 19.02 1.13
N ASP A 50 9.88 19.54 2.21
CA ASP A 50 11.16 19.08 2.76
C ASP A 50 11.03 17.71 3.46
N ARG A 51 9.94 17.51 4.22
CA ARG A 51 9.55 16.22 4.79
C ARG A 51 9.27 15.22 3.68
N PHE A 52 8.48 15.60 2.67
CA PHE A 52 8.20 14.76 1.52
C PHE A 52 9.48 14.28 0.82
N ALA A 53 10.41 15.21 0.54
CA ALA A 53 11.70 14.89 -0.07
C ALA A 53 12.53 13.92 0.79
N ARG A 54 12.57 14.12 2.11
CA ARG A 54 13.28 13.20 3.04
C ARG A 54 12.71 11.79 3.03
N ILE A 55 11.39 11.66 2.99
CA ILE A 55 10.73 10.34 2.90
C ILE A 55 11.10 9.69 1.55
N ALA A 56 11.01 10.43 0.44
CA ALA A 56 11.39 9.94 -0.88
C ALA A 56 12.85 9.42 -0.91
N PHE A 57 13.81 10.18 -0.35
CA PHE A 57 15.20 9.73 -0.26
C PHE A 57 15.38 8.48 0.61
N THR A 58 14.60 8.39 1.69
CA THR A 58 14.66 7.23 2.59
C THR A 58 14.16 5.97 1.88
N GLU A 59 13.07 6.07 1.13
CA GLU A 59 12.53 4.93 0.37
C GLU A 59 13.47 4.48 -0.74
N VAL A 60 14.07 5.41 -1.49
CA VAL A 60 15.10 5.08 -2.48
C VAL A 60 16.30 4.38 -1.85
N ARG A 61 16.73 4.80 -0.65
CA ARG A 61 17.83 4.13 0.07
C ARG A 61 17.44 2.72 0.52
N ARG A 62 16.20 2.51 0.96
CA ARG A 62 15.68 1.20 1.37
C ARG A 62 15.51 0.25 0.19
N ASN A 63 15.07 0.77 -0.95
CA ASN A 63 14.88 0.01 -2.18
C ASN A 63 15.52 0.74 -3.38
N PRO A 64 16.82 0.54 -3.63
CA PRO A 64 17.53 1.20 -4.72
C PRO A 64 16.96 0.94 -6.12
N LYS A 65 16.17 -0.13 -6.32
CA LYS A 65 15.48 -0.39 -7.60
C LYS A 65 14.47 0.70 -7.96
N LEU A 66 14.02 1.52 -7.00
CA LEU A 66 13.19 2.69 -7.29
C LEU A 66 13.90 3.72 -8.17
N LEU A 67 15.23 3.71 -8.25
CA LEU A 67 15.99 4.55 -9.19
C LEU A 67 15.87 4.10 -10.65
N GLU A 68 15.43 2.86 -10.89
CA GLU A 68 15.18 2.31 -12.22
C GLU A 68 13.73 2.59 -12.67
N CYS A 69 12.85 3.02 -11.77
CA CYS A 69 11.50 3.43 -12.10
C CYS A 69 11.49 4.76 -12.86
N SER A 70 10.44 4.99 -13.65
CA SER A 70 10.23 6.34 -14.20
C SER A 70 10.08 7.34 -13.05
N ILE A 71 10.73 8.49 -13.21
CA ILE A 71 10.62 9.60 -12.28
C ILE A 71 9.15 9.99 -12.03
N PRO A 72 8.30 10.14 -13.08
CA PRO A 72 6.93 10.57 -12.88
C PRO A 72 6.10 9.56 -12.07
N SER A 73 6.26 8.25 -12.28
CA SER A 73 5.54 7.27 -11.45
C SER A 73 6.02 7.24 -10.01
N PHE A 74 7.31 7.45 -9.77
CA PHE A 74 7.82 7.55 -8.40
C PHE A 74 7.20 8.72 -7.65
N LEU A 75 7.12 9.90 -8.28
CA LEU A 75 6.46 11.04 -7.67
C LEU A 75 4.95 10.83 -7.52
N GLY A 76 4.27 10.29 -8.52
CA GLY A 76 2.84 9.98 -8.43
C GLY A 76 2.52 9.02 -7.28
N ALA A 77 3.33 7.97 -7.10
CA ALA A 77 3.18 7.02 -6.01
C ALA A 77 3.41 7.66 -4.62
N MET A 78 4.42 8.53 -4.51
CA MET A 78 4.67 9.30 -3.29
C MET A 78 3.54 10.30 -2.97
N MET A 79 2.97 10.94 -3.99
CA MET A 79 1.84 11.86 -3.84
C MET A 79 0.58 11.14 -3.36
N MET A 80 0.26 9.97 -3.92
CA MET A 80 -0.85 9.13 -3.44
C MET A 80 -0.67 8.75 -1.96
N ALA A 81 0.55 8.35 -1.56
CA ALA A 81 0.84 8.06 -0.16
C ALA A 81 0.58 9.28 0.75
N ALA A 82 1.03 10.46 0.32
CA ALA A 82 0.78 11.71 1.03
C ALA A 82 -0.71 12.05 1.13
N GLN A 83 -1.50 11.92 0.06
CA GLN A 83 -2.93 12.23 0.04
C GLN A 83 -3.77 11.30 0.93
N VAL A 84 -3.42 10.01 0.97
CA VAL A 84 -4.00 9.04 1.92
C VAL A 84 -3.53 9.33 3.36
N GLY A 85 -2.43 10.08 3.53
CA GLY A 85 -1.83 10.39 4.82
C GLY A 85 -1.07 9.20 5.41
N LEU A 86 -0.54 8.32 4.57
CA LEU A 86 0.32 7.20 4.96
C LEU A 86 1.74 7.47 4.46
N GLU A 87 2.73 7.28 5.35
CA GLU A 87 4.13 7.43 4.97
C GLU A 87 4.74 6.04 4.73
N PRO A 88 5.39 5.81 3.58
CA PRO A 88 6.18 4.61 3.38
C PRO A 88 7.37 4.66 4.35
N GLY A 89 7.70 3.52 4.96
CA GLY A 89 8.64 3.53 6.06
C GLY A 89 8.67 2.24 6.87
N PRO A 90 9.46 2.21 7.97
CA PRO A 90 9.57 1.07 8.86
C PRO A 90 8.27 0.75 9.61
N LEU A 91 7.34 1.71 9.72
CA LEU A 91 6.03 1.48 10.34
C LEU A 91 5.16 0.51 9.53
N GLY A 92 5.46 0.33 8.23
CA GLY A 92 4.81 -0.67 7.39
C GLY A 92 3.33 -0.37 7.13
N PHE A 93 2.95 0.90 6.97
CA PHE A 93 1.59 1.28 6.59
C PHE A 93 1.34 1.18 5.08
N CYS A 94 2.33 1.52 4.27
CA CYS A 94 2.31 1.41 2.82
C CYS A 94 3.72 1.22 2.28
N ASP A 95 3.81 0.87 1.00
CA ASP A 95 5.05 0.77 0.24
C ASP A 95 4.96 1.52 -1.08
N ILE A 96 6.15 1.92 -1.57
CA ILE A 96 6.36 2.23 -2.98
C ILE A 96 7.16 1.09 -3.59
N ILE A 97 6.54 0.35 -4.53
CA ILE A 97 7.11 -0.88 -5.08
C ILE A 97 7.38 -0.72 -6.58
N PRO A 98 8.58 -1.07 -7.06
CA PRO A 98 8.86 -1.17 -8.50
C PRO A 98 8.05 -2.32 -9.13
N ARG A 99 7.30 -2.00 -10.18
CA ARG A 99 6.49 -2.94 -10.96
C ARG A 99 6.77 -2.74 -12.45
N PHE A 100 7.00 -3.84 -13.18
CA PHE A 100 7.22 -3.74 -14.62
C PHE A 100 5.89 -3.54 -15.33
N ASN A 101 5.70 -2.39 -15.95
CA ASN A 101 4.48 -2.09 -16.69
C ASN A 101 4.62 -2.56 -18.14
N GLY A 102 3.72 -3.47 -18.55
CA GLY A 102 3.74 -4.04 -19.90
C GLY A 102 3.32 -3.06 -21.00
N LYS A 103 2.51 -2.05 -20.67
CA LYS A 103 2.05 -1.01 -21.61
C LYS A 103 3.16 -0.04 -21.93
N THR A 104 3.83 0.48 -20.90
CA THR A 104 4.96 1.44 -21.06
C THR A 104 6.30 0.74 -21.31
N LYS A 105 6.37 -0.58 -21.09
CA LYS A 105 7.59 -1.41 -21.19
C LYS A 105 8.74 -0.90 -20.32
N SER A 106 8.41 -0.31 -19.18
CA SER A 106 9.34 0.26 -18.21
C SER A 106 9.02 -0.22 -16.80
N LEU A 107 9.99 -0.09 -15.91
CA LEU A 107 9.73 -0.22 -14.49
C LEU A 107 9.03 1.06 -14.01
N GLU A 108 7.91 0.90 -13.31
CA GLU A 108 7.13 2.00 -12.75
C GLU A 108 7.00 1.82 -11.24
N ALA A 109 6.99 2.92 -10.50
CA ALA A 109 6.76 2.87 -9.07
C ALA A 109 5.26 2.88 -8.80
N GLN A 110 4.82 1.93 -7.96
CA GLN A 110 3.42 1.77 -7.60
C GLN A 110 3.22 1.95 -6.10
N PHE A 111 2.22 2.72 -5.72
CA PHE A 111 1.79 2.86 -4.32
C PHE A 111 0.93 1.66 -3.92
N GLN A 112 1.25 1.06 -2.77
CA GLN A 112 0.45 -0.01 -2.19
C GLN A 112 0.25 0.17 -0.69
N ILE A 113 -0.99 0.14 -0.23
CA ILE A 113 -1.36 0.13 1.19
C ILE A 113 -1.13 -1.29 1.73
N ARG A 114 -0.51 -1.39 2.91
CA ARG A 114 -0.35 -2.65 3.65
C ARG A 114 -1.54 -2.88 4.58
N ALA A 115 -1.69 -4.11 5.09
CA ALA A 115 -2.71 -4.47 6.07
C ALA A 115 -2.80 -3.47 7.25
N LYS A 116 -1.65 -3.11 7.84
CA LYS A 116 -1.58 -2.11 8.92
C LYS A 116 -2.01 -0.71 8.49
N GLY A 117 -1.82 -0.34 7.23
CA GLY A 117 -2.30 0.92 6.67
C GLY A 117 -3.82 0.99 6.67
N PHE A 118 -4.51 -0.04 6.17
CA PHE A 118 -5.97 -0.10 6.21
C PHE A 118 -6.52 -0.01 7.65
N VAL A 119 -5.90 -0.74 8.58
CA VAL A 119 -6.25 -0.68 10.01
C VAL A 119 -6.03 0.73 10.57
N ASN A 120 -4.90 1.36 10.29
CA ASN A 120 -4.61 2.72 10.75
C ASN A 120 -5.63 3.73 10.21
N LEU A 121 -5.99 3.64 8.93
CA LEU A 121 -6.98 4.50 8.31
C LEU A 121 -8.37 4.33 8.93
N MET A 122 -8.79 3.09 9.21
CA MET A 122 -10.05 2.83 9.92
C MET A 122 -10.08 3.47 11.31
N TYR A 123 -9.01 3.36 12.09
CA TYR A 123 -8.92 4.02 13.40
C TYR A 123 -8.99 5.55 13.34
N ARG A 124 -8.51 6.16 12.25
CA ARG A 124 -8.56 7.63 12.07
C ARG A 124 -9.98 8.18 11.89
N SER A 125 -10.96 7.34 11.57
CA SER A 125 -12.37 7.75 11.52
C SER A 125 -12.85 8.30 12.86
N GLY A 126 -12.25 7.83 13.97
CA GLY A 126 -12.75 8.10 15.30
C GLY A 126 -13.97 7.25 15.69
N GLU A 127 -14.61 6.54 14.77
CA GLU A 127 -15.77 5.68 15.06
C GLU A 127 -15.38 4.23 15.35
N VAL A 128 -14.27 3.77 14.76
CA VAL A 128 -13.75 2.41 14.95
C VAL A 128 -12.94 2.30 16.25
N VAL A 129 -13.30 1.35 17.11
CA VAL A 129 -12.61 1.07 18.39
C VAL A 129 -11.67 -0.11 18.31
N SER A 130 -11.93 -1.08 17.43
CA SER A 130 -11.03 -2.20 17.17
C SER A 130 -11.22 -2.76 15.77
N VAL A 131 -10.13 -3.31 15.22
CA VAL A 131 -10.15 -4.07 13.96
C VAL A 131 -9.42 -5.38 14.19
N THR A 132 -10.06 -6.49 13.79
CA THR A 132 -9.47 -7.84 13.86
C THR A 132 -9.64 -8.54 12.53
N SER A 133 -8.76 -9.49 12.23
CA SER A 133 -8.82 -10.27 11.00
C SER A 133 -8.04 -11.56 11.16
N ASN A 134 -8.57 -12.68 10.66
CA ASN A 134 -7.89 -13.97 10.72
C ASN A 134 -8.28 -14.86 9.54
N VAL A 135 -7.39 -15.80 9.24
CA VAL A 135 -7.67 -16.93 8.35
C VAL A 135 -8.28 -18.06 9.18
N VAL A 136 -9.34 -18.64 8.64
CA VAL A 136 -10.05 -19.81 9.16
C VAL A 136 -9.61 -21.01 8.36
N TYR A 137 -9.39 -22.12 9.05
CA TYR A 137 -8.96 -23.38 8.46
C TYR A 137 -9.94 -24.50 8.79
N GLU A 138 -9.78 -25.62 8.09
CA GLU A 138 -10.69 -26.78 8.10
C GLU A 138 -10.99 -27.33 9.49
N ASN A 139 -9.99 -27.31 10.38
CA ASN A 139 -10.11 -27.88 11.72
C ASN A 139 -10.39 -26.84 12.80
N ASP A 140 -10.65 -25.58 12.44
CA ASP A 140 -11.08 -24.54 13.39
C ASP A 140 -12.59 -24.65 13.65
N GLU A 141 -13.06 -24.21 14.83
CA GLU A 141 -14.49 -24.00 15.02
C GLU A 141 -14.87 -22.64 14.44
N PHE A 142 -15.73 -22.63 13.42
CA PHE A 142 -16.14 -21.40 12.76
C PHE A 142 -17.63 -21.38 12.43
N GLU A 143 -18.28 -20.29 12.82
CA GLU A 143 -19.69 -20.03 12.56
C GLU A 143 -19.86 -18.55 12.18
N PHE A 144 -20.60 -18.28 11.12
CA PHE A 144 -20.99 -16.92 10.77
C PHE A 144 -22.35 -16.90 10.09
N GLU A 145 -23.10 -15.81 10.26
CA GLU A 145 -24.39 -15.61 9.60
C GLU A 145 -24.56 -14.14 9.25
N TYR A 146 -24.81 -13.85 7.97
CA TYR A 146 -25.29 -12.53 7.56
C TYR A 146 -26.78 -12.41 7.84
N GLY A 147 -27.26 -11.19 8.10
CA GLY A 147 -28.67 -10.91 8.33
C GLY A 147 -28.86 -9.88 9.43
N ILE A 148 -30.08 -9.79 9.96
CA ILE A 148 -30.43 -8.81 11.00
C ILE A 148 -29.67 -9.09 12.31
N ASN A 149 -29.50 -10.36 12.65
CA ASN A 149 -28.77 -10.81 13.83
C ASN A 149 -27.43 -11.39 13.41
N GLU A 150 -26.61 -10.55 12.77
CA GLU A 150 -25.31 -10.98 12.28
C GLU A 150 -24.43 -11.51 13.42
N LYS A 151 -23.70 -12.60 13.15
CA LYS A 151 -22.77 -13.20 14.11
C LYS A 151 -21.55 -13.74 13.40
N LEU A 152 -20.42 -13.72 14.10
CA LEU A 152 -19.19 -14.38 13.69
C LEU A 152 -18.48 -14.89 14.94
N ARG A 153 -18.26 -16.21 15.00
CA ARG A 153 -17.48 -16.90 16.03
C ARG A 153 -16.38 -17.70 15.36
N HIS A 154 -15.15 -17.51 15.85
CA HIS A 154 -13.99 -18.27 15.40
C HIS A 154 -13.16 -18.69 16.61
N ILE A 155 -12.96 -20.00 16.77
CA ILE A 155 -12.02 -20.57 17.74
C ILE A 155 -10.97 -21.37 16.95
N PRO A 156 -9.73 -20.86 16.87
CA PRO A 156 -8.66 -21.58 16.20
C PRO A 156 -8.33 -22.89 16.92
N ASN A 157 -8.01 -23.92 16.14
CA ASN A 157 -7.47 -25.15 16.70
C ASN A 157 -5.98 -24.96 17.08
N PHE A 158 -5.71 -24.88 18.38
CA PHE A 158 -4.36 -24.73 18.92
C PHE A 158 -3.65 -26.05 19.23
N SER A 159 -4.34 -27.18 19.08
CA SER A 159 -3.87 -28.49 19.56
C SER A 159 -3.33 -29.39 18.46
N GLY A 160 -3.30 -28.94 17.20
CA GLY A 160 -2.85 -29.75 16.07
C GLY A 160 -2.77 -28.99 14.76
N ASP A 161 -2.71 -29.74 13.65
CA ASP A 161 -2.78 -29.17 12.31
C ASP A 161 -4.15 -28.52 12.09
N ARG A 162 -4.14 -27.25 11.67
CA ARG A 162 -5.36 -26.49 11.37
C ARG A 162 -5.99 -26.90 10.04
N GLY A 163 -5.25 -27.59 9.17
CA GLY A 163 -5.73 -28.09 7.89
C GLY A 163 -5.68 -27.03 6.79
N LYS A 164 -6.57 -27.13 5.80
CA LYS A 164 -6.60 -26.21 4.65
C LYS A 164 -7.30 -24.91 5.00
N ARG A 165 -6.88 -23.80 4.36
CA ARG A 165 -7.56 -22.50 4.47
C ARG A 165 -8.99 -22.60 3.92
N LEU A 166 -9.98 -22.28 4.74
CA LEU A 166 -11.40 -22.27 4.37
C LEU A 166 -11.90 -20.89 3.98
N CYS A 167 -11.51 -19.85 4.71
CA CYS A 167 -11.87 -18.46 4.39
C CYS A 167 -10.97 -17.49 5.17
N VAL A 168 -11.10 -16.20 4.88
CA VAL A 168 -10.52 -15.13 5.70
C VAL A 168 -11.60 -14.13 6.04
N TYR A 169 -11.55 -13.58 7.24
CA TYR A 169 -12.47 -12.53 7.65
C TYR A 169 -11.74 -11.32 8.24
N ALA A 170 -12.43 -10.20 8.26
CA ALA A 170 -12.05 -9.00 9.00
C ALA A 170 -13.29 -8.39 9.66
N ILE A 171 -13.14 -7.86 10.87
CA ILE A 171 -14.18 -7.26 11.70
C ILE A 171 -13.72 -5.88 12.15
N ALA A 172 -14.61 -4.89 12.09
CA ALA A 172 -14.45 -3.62 12.77
C ALA A 172 -15.57 -3.46 13.81
N HIS A 173 -15.21 -3.05 15.03
CA HIS A 173 -16.16 -2.67 16.07
C HIS A 173 -16.25 -1.16 16.17
N PHE A 174 -17.44 -0.65 16.46
CA PHE A 174 -17.74 0.77 16.56
C PHE A 174 -17.99 1.20 18.01
N LYS A 175 -17.85 2.51 18.26
CA LYS A 175 -18.06 3.12 19.57
C LYS A 175 -19.49 2.96 20.11
N ASP A 176 -20.47 2.88 19.22
CA ASP A 176 -21.89 2.72 19.55
C ASP A 176 -22.27 1.27 19.89
N GLY A 177 -21.30 0.34 19.87
CA GLY A 177 -21.51 -1.08 20.10
C GLY A 177 -21.88 -1.86 18.83
N GLY A 178 -22.05 -1.18 17.70
CA GLY A 178 -22.21 -1.80 16.38
C GLY A 178 -20.92 -2.47 15.90
N HIS A 179 -21.05 -3.26 14.84
CA HIS A 179 -19.91 -3.86 14.17
C HIS A 179 -20.18 -3.99 12.67
N MET A 180 -19.14 -4.32 11.93
CA MET A 180 -19.24 -4.82 10.56
C MET A 180 -18.17 -5.87 10.35
N TYR A 181 -18.46 -6.86 9.52
CA TYR A 181 -17.45 -7.81 9.10
C TYR A 181 -17.61 -8.20 7.63
N VAL A 182 -16.52 -8.74 7.10
CA VAL A 182 -16.49 -9.39 5.80
C VAL A 182 -15.92 -10.79 5.98
N VAL A 183 -16.51 -11.78 5.33
CA VAL A 183 -15.95 -13.12 5.18
C VAL A 183 -15.74 -13.38 3.70
N LEU A 184 -14.49 -13.66 3.32
CA LEU A 184 -14.09 -13.92 1.94
C LEU A 184 -13.74 -15.39 1.76
N PRO A 185 -14.43 -16.10 0.85
CA PRO A 185 -14.11 -17.48 0.56
C PRO A 185 -12.87 -17.56 -0.36
N PRO A 186 -12.22 -18.74 -0.47
CA PRO A 186 -10.93 -18.90 -1.14
C PRO A 186 -10.96 -18.47 -2.60
N GLU A 187 -12.06 -18.73 -3.30
CA GLU A 187 -12.24 -18.35 -4.70
C GLU A 187 -12.23 -16.83 -4.91
N THR A 188 -12.66 -16.05 -3.91
CA THR A 188 -12.61 -14.59 -3.98
C THR A 188 -11.17 -14.09 -3.82
N VAL A 189 -10.43 -14.66 -2.87
CA VAL A 189 -9.02 -14.33 -2.65
C VAL A 189 -8.18 -14.76 -3.84
N GLU A 190 -8.42 -15.94 -4.39
CA GLU A 190 -7.69 -16.46 -5.55
C GLU A 190 -7.93 -15.63 -6.82
N LYS A 191 -9.15 -15.09 -7.01
CA LYS A 191 -9.42 -14.11 -8.09
C LYS A 191 -8.57 -12.85 -7.95
N ILE A 192 -8.31 -12.39 -6.72
CA ILE A 192 -7.48 -11.22 -6.45
C ILE A 192 -6.00 -11.56 -6.64
N ARG A 193 -5.56 -12.72 -6.15
CA ARG A 193 -4.21 -13.25 -6.41
C ARG A 193 -3.90 -13.29 -7.89
N LYS A 194 -4.80 -13.81 -8.73
CA LYS A 194 -4.61 -13.89 -10.19
C LYS A 194 -4.49 -12.54 -10.89
N LYS A 195 -5.03 -11.47 -10.30
CA LYS A 195 -4.86 -10.09 -10.80
C LYS A 195 -3.55 -9.44 -10.33
N SER A 196 -2.90 -9.99 -9.31
CA SER A 196 -1.57 -9.55 -8.89
C SER A 196 -0.58 -9.77 -10.04
N MET A 197 0.36 -8.84 -10.19
CA MET A 197 1.48 -8.99 -11.14
C MET A 197 2.43 -10.14 -10.77
N THR A 198 2.39 -10.58 -9.52
CA THR A 198 3.26 -11.62 -8.98
C THR A 198 2.44 -12.68 -8.24
N PRO A 199 1.58 -13.45 -8.94
CA PRO A 199 0.67 -14.40 -8.32
C PRO A 199 1.39 -15.66 -7.81
N THR A 200 2.50 -16.03 -8.44
CA THR A 200 3.27 -17.25 -8.19
C THR A 200 4.61 -17.00 -7.52
N GLN A 201 4.85 -15.78 -7.02
CA GLN A 201 6.12 -15.40 -6.39
C GLN A 201 5.90 -14.35 -5.29
N GLY A 202 6.88 -14.20 -4.40
CA GLY A 202 6.87 -13.19 -3.35
C GLY A 202 5.80 -13.47 -2.27
N PRO A 203 5.10 -12.43 -1.76
CA PRO A 203 4.22 -12.58 -0.60
C PRO A 203 3.10 -13.62 -0.75
N TRP A 204 2.60 -13.85 -1.97
CA TRP A 204 1.58 -14.88 -2.22
C TRP A 204 2.08 -16.32 -2.05
N ILE A 205 3.38 -16.53 -1.92
CA ILE A 205 4.01 -17.84 -1.65
C ILE A 205 4.58 -17.88 -0.24
N GLU A 206 5.36 -16.85 0.13
CA GLU A 206 6.08 -16.81 1.40
C GLU A 206 5.17 -16.46 2.59
N TRP A 207 4.12 -15.66 2.35
CA TRP A 207 3.29 -15.03 3.39
C TRP A 207 1.80 -15.06 2.98
N GLU A 208 1.31 -16.21 2.55
CA GLU A 208 -0.02 -16.33 1.95
C GLU A 208 -1.15 -15.87 2.89
N ASP A 209 -1.09 -16.21 4.19
CA ASP A 209 -2.08 -15.77 5.18
C ASP A 209 -2.15 -14.25 5.32
N GLU A 210 -0.99 -13.58 5.30
CA GLU A 210 -0.90 -12.12 5.35
C GLU A 210 -1.55 -11.49 4.12
N MET A 211 -1.46 -12.14 2.96
CA MET A 211 -2.11 -11.67 1.73
C MET A 211 -3.62 -11.88 1.77
N TRP A 212 -4.09 -12.99 2.34
CA TRP A 212 -5.52 -13.22 2.61
C TRP A 212 -6.06 -12.15 3.57
N VAL A 213 -5.34 -11.89 4.67
CA VAL A 213 -5.71 -10.87 5.66
C VAL A 213 -5.71 -9.48 5.05
N LYS A 214 -4.68 -9.08 4.29
CA LYS A 214 -4.67 -7.80 3.56
C LYS A 214 -5.90 -7.68 2.66
N THR A 215 -6.28 -8.77 1.99
CA THR A 215 -7.43 -8.80 1.09
C THR A 215 -8.75 -8.56 1.84
N ALA A 216 -8.96 -9.21 2.99
CA ALA A 216 -10.13 -8.97 3.82
C ALA A 216 -10.17 -7.54 4.40
N LEU A 217 -9.04 -7.02 4.88
CA LEU A 217 -8.94 -5.66 5.41
C LEU A 217 -9.19 -4.59 4.34
N LYS A 218 -8.66 -4.77 3.12
CA LYS A 218 -8.93 -3.89 1.97
C LYS A 218 -10.41 -3.93 1.58
N ARG A 219 -11.09 -5.07 1.72
CA ARG A 219 -12.53 -5.16 1.48
C ARG A 219 -13.32 -4.44 2.57
N LEU A 220 -12.99 -4.68 3.83
CA LEU A 220 -13.65 -4.07 4.98
C LEU A 220 -13.53 -2.54 4.95
N SER A 221 -12.34 -2.01 4.62
CA SER A 221 -12.09 -0.56 4.59
C SER A 221 -12.97 0.20 3.59
N LYS A 222 -13.52 -0.46 2.57
CA LYS A 222 -14.47 0.15 1.62
C LYS A 222 -15.85 0.42 2.22
N TYR A 223 -16.18 -0.24 3.32
CA TYR A 223 -17.46 -0.08 4.03
C TYR A 223 -17.31 0.65 5.36
N ALA A 224 -16.09 0.76 5.87
CA ALA A 224 -15.80 1.48 7.09
C ALA A 224 -16.19 2.97 6.99
N PRO A 225 -16.54 3.63 8.10
CA PRO A 225 -16.96 5.05 8.13
C PRO A 225 -15.77 6.00 7.91
N LEU A 226 -15.20 5.97 6.71
CA LEU A 226 -14.09 6.83 6.29
C LEU A 226 -14.63 8.12 5.66
N SER A 227 -13.83 9.18 5.68
CA SER A 227 -14.17 10.41 4.97
C SER A 227 -14.33 10.13 3.45
N PRO A 228 -15.23 10.83 2.73
CA PRO A 228 -15.39 10.66 1.28
C PRO A 228 -14.10 10.83 0.48
N GLU A 229 -13.24 11.76 0.90
CA GLU A 229 -11.92 11.97 0.30
C GLU A 229 -11.07 10.70 0.40
N LEU A 230 -10.92 10.16 1.61
CA LEU A 230 -10.14 8.95 1.83
C LEU A 230 -10.70 7.74 1.05
N MET A 231 -12.03 7.61 0.92
CA MET A 231 -12.63 6.53 0.13
C MET A 231 -12.21 6.60 -1.35
N ARG A 232 -12.20 7.79 -1.96
CA ARG A 232 -11.70 7.97 -3.33
C ARG A 232 -10.22 7.58 -3.44
N GLN A 233 -9.41 7.99 -2.48
CA GLN A 233 -7.98 7.70 -2.47
C GLN A 233 -7.68 6.20 -2.29
N LEU A 234 -8.52 5.46 -1.54
CA LEU A 234 -8.40 4.00 -1.41
C LEU A 234 -8.60 3.25 -2.73
N ASP A 235 -9.38 3.80 -3.66
CA ASP A 235 -9.57 3.21 -4.98
C ASP A 235 -8.34 3.40 -5.90
N LEU A 236 -7.41 4.28 -5.53
CA LEU A 236 -6.14 4.47 -6.23
C LEU A 236 -5.04 3.49 -5.78
N ASP A 237 -5.29 2.72 -4.71
CA ASP A 237 -4.37 1.70 -4.22
C ASP A 237 -4.03 0.69 -5.34
N GLU A 238 -2.74 0.43 -5.55
CA GLU A 238 -2.22 -0.46 -6.60
C GLU A 238 -2.39 0.08 -8.04
N THR A 239 -2.58 1.40 -8.21
CA THR A 239 -2.55 2.08 -9.53
C THR A 239 -1.20 2.77 -9.81
N THR A 240 -0.94 3.07 -11.08
CA THR A 240 0.27 3.79 -11.52
C THR A 240 -0.14 5.14 -12.07
N LYS A 241 0.36 6.23 -11.50
CA LYS A 241 0.07 7.61 -11.92
C LYS A 241 1.35 8.31 -12.33
N THR A 242 1.36 8.97 -13.48
CA THR A 242 2.56 9.63 -14.05
C THR A 242 2.43 11.15 -14.15
N GLU A 243 1.28 11.72 -13.78
CA GLU A 243 1.07 13.17 -13.68
C GLU A 243 0.82 13.55 -12.21
N ILE A 244 1.13 14.80 -11.85
CA ILE A 244 0.84 15.35 -10.53
C ILE A 244 -0.29 16.36 -10.64
N LYS A 245 -1.37 16.11 -9.90
CA LYS A 245 -2.51 17.02 -9.75
C LYS A 245 -2.82 17.22 -8.26
N GLU A 246 -3.62 18.24 -7.96
CA GLU A 246 -4.11 18.49 -6.60
C GLU A 246 -4.95 17.32 -6.09
N ASP A 247 -5.73 16.67 -6.96
CA ASP A 247 -6.42 15.42 -6.70
C ASP A 247 -5.85 14.32 -7.61
N MET A 248 -5.16 13.34 -7.03
CA MET A 248 -4.57 12.23 -7.80
C MET A 248 -5.62 11.26 -8.35
N SER A 249 -6.87 11.33 -7.88
CA SER A 249 -7.97 10.54 -8.44
C SER A 249 -8.38 11.00 -9.84
N GLU A 250 -8.03 12.23 -10.22
CA GLU A 250 -8.22 12.78 -11.57
C GLU A 250 -7.10 12.40 -12.56
N VAL A 251 -6.04 11.73 -12.09
CA VAL A 251 -4.95 11.27 -12.93
C VAL A 251 -5.31 9.87 -13.46
N PRO A 252 -5.20 9.58 -14.76
CA PRO A 252 -5.45 8.23 -15.30
C PRO A 252 -4.54 7.16 -14.69
N ASP A 253 -5.02 5.91 -14.62
CA ASP A 253 -4.20 4.76 -14.26
C ASP A 253 -3.48 4.20 -15.49
N GLU A 254 -2.17 4.06 -15.39
CA GLU A 254 -1.29 3.57 -16.44
C GLU A 254 -0.95 2.07 -16.31
N THR A 255 -1.40 1.39 -15.24
CA THR A 255 -1.07 -0.02 -14.94
C THR A 255 -1.46 -0.98 -16.07
#